data_AF-A0A367FL61-F1
#
_entry.id   AF-A0A367FL61-F1
#
_cell.length_a   1.000
_cell.length_b   1.000
_cell.length_c   1.000
_cell.angle_alpha   90.00
_cell.angle_beta   90.00
_cell.angle_gamma   90.00
#
_symmetry.space_group_name_H-M   'P 1'
#
loop_
_entity.id
_entity.type
_entity.pdbx_description
1 polymer ?
#
loop_
_entity_poly.entity_id
_entity_poly.type
_entity_poly.pdbx_seq_one_letter_code
_entity_poly.pdbx_strand_id
1 'polypeptide(L)' 'MSERAVPFHCPYCGDEDLEPYEGDGGWYCRSCARAFKLKFLGIGVRS' A
#
# COMPACT_ATOMS: atom_id res chain seq x y z
N MET A 1 9.93 8.27 -13.15
CA MET A 1 9.38 7.08 -12.46
C MET A 1 8.39 7.61 -11.44
N SER A 2 7.08 7.34 -11.58
CA SER A 2 6.09 7.77 -10.59
C SER A 2 6.34 6.99 -9.30
N GLU A 3 6.57 7.69 -8.20
CA GLU A 3 6.84 7.11 -6.87
C GLU A 3 5.59 6.44 -6.25
N ARG A 4 4.45 6.51 -6.92
CA ARG A 4 3.16 6.01 -6.42
C ARG A 4 2.86 4.63 -7.02
N ALA A 5 3.32 3.58 -6.35
CA ALA A 5 2.78 2.24 -6.56
C ALA A 5 1.38 2.15 -5.95
N VAL A 6 0.44 1.58 -6.70
CA VAL A 6 -0.91 1.27 -6.24
C VAL A 6 -0.94 -0.21 -5.84
N PRO A 7 -1.28 -0.57 -4.59
CA PRO A 7 -1.50 -1.96 -4.22
C PRO A 7 -2.82 -2.43 -4.84
N PHE A 8 -2.83 -3.65 -5.38
CA PHE A 8 -4.06 -4.29 -5.87
C PHE A 8 -4.81 -5.02 -4.75
N HIS A 9 -4.10 -5.55 -3.74
CA HIS A 9 -4.69 -6.31 -2.64
C HIS A 9 -4.22 -5.80 -1.27
N CYS A 10 -5.13 -5.79 -0.30
CA CYS A 10 -4.84 -5.52 1.10
C CYS A 10 -3.91 -6.61 1.65
N PRO A 11 -2.74 -6.27 2.22
CA PRO A 11 -1.81 -7.28 2.74
C PRO A 11 -2.36 -8.04 3.95
N TYR A 12 -3.47 -7.59 4.54
CA TYR A 12 -4.05 -8.21 5.74
C TYR A 12 -5.27 -9.09 5.47
N CYS A 13 -6.10 -8.77 4.47
CA CYS A 13 -7.32 -9.53 4.18
C CYS A 13 -7.47 -10.01 2.72
N GLY A 14 -6.57 -9.59 1.81
CA GLY A 14 -6.62 -9.95 0.40
C GLY A 14 -7.67 -9.20 -0.44
N ASP A 15 -8.50 -8.36 0.19
CA ASP A 15 -9.52 -7.57 -0.48
C ASP A 15 -8.91 -6.44 -1.33
N GLU A 16 -9.65 -5.97 -2.32
CA GLU A 16 -9.26 -4.95 -3.29
C GLU A 16 -9.90 -3.58 -3.00
N ASP A 17 -10.79 -3.48 -2.00
CA ASP A 17 -11.40 -2.20 -1.60
C ASP A 17 -10.42 -1.30 -0.82
N LEU A 18 -9.48 -0.70 -1.57
CA LEU A 18 -8.39 0.14 -1.11
C LEU A 18 -8.56 1.58 -1.58
N GLU A 19 -8.35 2.53 -0.67
CA GLU A 19 -8.34 3.96 -0.98
C GLU A 19 -7.06 4.64 -0.48
N PRO A 20 -6.58 5.72 -1.14
CA PRO A 20 -5.47 6.50 -0.64
C PRO A 20 -5.78 7.06 0.75
N TYR A 21 -4.82 6.95 1.67
CA TYR A 21 -4.99 7.39 3.06
C TYR A 21 -3.74 8.13 3.51
N GLU A 22 -3.91 9.35 4.02
CA GLU A 22 -2.89 10.24 4.62
C GLU A 22 -1.42 10.11 4.14
N GLY A 23 -0.94 11.14 3.44
CA GLY A 23 0.48 11.31 3.11
C GLY A 23 1.02 10.42 1.99
N ASP A 24 2.31 10.58 1.66
CA ASP A 24 2.93 9.91 0.52
C ASP A 24 2.96 8.39 0.69
N GLY A 25 2.13 7.68 -0.08
CA GLY A 25 2.12 6.21 -0.16
C GLY A 25 1.29 5.49 0.90
N GLY A 26 0.45 6.19 1.66
CA GLY A 26 -0.49 5.58 2.60
C GLY A 26 -1.78 5.08 1.94
N TRP A 27 -2.35 4.01 2.49
CA TRP A 27 -3.52 3.29 1.98
C TRP A 27 -4.40 2.81 3.13
N TYR A 28 -5.71 2.83 2.92
CA TYR A 28 -6.71 2.32 3.84
C TYR A 28 -7.55 1.25 3.14
N CYS A 29 -7.77 0.11 3.81
CA CYS A 29 -8.67 -0.93 3.34
C CYS A 29 -10.03 -0.80 4.01
N ARG A 30 -11.08 -0.57 3.22
CA ARG A 30 -12.44 -0.40 3.76
C ARG A 30 -13.03 -1.71 4.27
N SER A 31 -12.62 -2.86 3.71
CA SER A 31 -13.13 -4.17 4.11
C SER A 31 -12.66 -4.63 5.48
N CYS A 32 -11.43 -4.30 5.88
CA CYS A 32 -10.89 -4.72 7.18
C CYS A 32 -10.48 -3.55 8.10
N ALA A 33 -10.79 -2.31 7.71
CA ALA A 33 -10.53 -1.09 8.45
C ALA A 33 -9.06 -0.87 8.89
N ARG A 34 -8.09 -1.34 8.10
CA ARG A 34 -6.65 -1.17 8.40
C ARG A 34 -6.01 -0.15 7.46
N ALA A 35 -5.18 0.70 8.03
CA ALA A 35 -4.28 1.58 7.30
C ALA A 35 -2.87 0.99 7.20
N PHE A 36 -2.18 1.21 6.09
CA PHE A 36 -0.79 0.80 5.85
C PHE A 36 -0.09 1.76 4.90
N LYS A 37 1.25 1.65 4.79
CA LYS A 37 2.06 2.52 3.93
C LYS A 37 2.97 1.69 3.03
N LEU A 38 3.05 2.06 1.76
CA LEU A 38 4.04 1.53 0.82
C LEU A 38 5.27 2.43 0.77
N LYS A 39 6.44 1.80 0.73
CA LYS A 39 7.73 2.49 0.56
C LYS A 39 8.58 1.72 -0.44
N PHE A 40 9.00 2.39 -1.51
CA PHE A 40 10.01 1.83 -2.40
C PHE A 40 11.37 1.83 -1.70
N LEU A 41 12.01 0.65 -1.62
CA LEU A 41 13.32 0.50 -0.95
C LEU A 41 14.48 0.44 -1.95
N GLY A 42 14.23 0.07 -3.21
CA GLY A 42 15.26 -0.14 -4.24
C GLY A 42 15.05 -1.45 -5.01
N ILE A 43 15.82 -1.63 -6.08
CA ILE A 43 15.83 -2.88 -6.86
C ILE A 43 16.93 -3.79 -6.31
N GLY A 44 16.60 -5.05 -6.03
CA GLY A 44 17.59 -6.05 -5.57
C GLY A 44 18.04 -5.89 -4.12
N VAL A 45 17.30 -5.15 -3.29
CA VAL A 45 17.61 -5.00 -1.86
C VAL A 45 17.55 -6.38 -1.17
N ARG A 46 18.67 -6.81 -0.62
CA ARG A 46 18.76 -7.90 0.35
C ARG A 46 18.95 -7.29 1.73
N SER A 47 18.06 -7.64 2.65
CA SER A 47 18.16 -7.37 4.08
C SER A 47 19.21 -8.25 4.74
#